data_AF-A0AB36CM59-F1
#
_entry.id   AF-A0AB36CM59-F1
#
_cell.length_a   1.000
_cell.length_b   1.000
_cell.length_c   1.000
_cell.angle_alpha   90.00
_cell.angle_beta   90.00
_cell.angle_gamma   90.00
#
_symmetry.space_group_name_H-M   'P 1'
#
loop_
_entity.id
_entity.type
_entity.pdbx_description
1 polymer ?
#
loop_
_entity_poly.entity_id
_entity_poly.type
_entity_poly.pdbx_seq_one_letter_code
_entity_poly.pdbx_strand_id
1 'polypeptide(L)'
;MNDYRTWFKSMTGRKITVEDIADIIGISRATATRRLQDGLAPDDIIKLCRKLNVNPVLALVDFDHLTFKEVFDALDGDGQLLATASTDQLIYRLAEDGLSPGQKMELGSHIRRSHIKAVSDAPDINDGTVREFDYAPEEYAADSSIDETEARLERGEDIID
;
A
#
# COMPACT_ATOMS: atom_id res chain seq x y z
N MET A 1 -19.71 -15.68 15.04
CA MET A 1 -19.08 -16.16 16.28
C MET A 1 -17.88 -17.00 15.86
N ASN A 2 -16.67 -16.48 16.06
CA ASN A 2 -15.44 -17.16 15.62
C ASN A 2 -15.22 -18.41 16.49
N ASP A 3 -15.24 -19.59 15.87
CA ASP A 3 -14.88 -20.83 16.57
C ASP A 3 -13.37 -20.80 16.87
N TYR A 4 -13.03 -20.75 18.16
CA TYR A 4 -11.65 -20.73 18.66
C TYR A 4 -10.77 -21.79 17.99
N ARG A 5 -11.28 -23.00 17.78
CA ARG A 5 -10.48 -24.07 17.18
C ARG A 5 -10.16 -23.81 15.72
N THR A 6 -11.10 -23.21 15.00
CA THR A 6 -10.91 -22.83 13.59
C THR A 6 -9.90 -21.70 13.48
N TRP A 7 -9.98 -20.72 14.37
CA TRP A 7 -9.04 -19.61 14.45
C TRP A 7 -7.62 -20.07 14.81
N PHE A 8 -7.45 -20.88 15.86
CA PHE A 8 -6.12 -21.38 16.20
C PHE A 8 -5.55 -22.32 15.13
N LYS A 9 -6.42 -23.06 14.41
CA LYS A 9 -6.00 -23.88 13.27
C LYS A 9 -5.48 -23.03 12.11
N SER A 10 -6.12 -21.90 11.79
CA SER A 10 -5.64 -21.01 10.72
C SER A 10 -4.30 -20.38 11.07
N MET A 11 -4.09 -20.02 12.34
CA MET A 11 -2.84 -19.38 12.79
C MET A 11 -1.68 -20.36 12.93
N THR A 12 -1.92 -21.60 13.36
CA THR A 12 -0.84 -22.57 13.65
C THR A 12 -0.61 -23.58 12.53
N GLY A 13 -1.49 -23.64 11.52
CA GLY A 13 -1.46 -24.63 10.45
C GLY A 13 -1.73 -26.08 10.88
N ARG A 14 -1.92 -26.32 12.19
CA ARG A 14 -2.22 -27.64 12.77
C ARG A 14 -3.61 -27.66 13.38
N LYS A 15 -4.21 -28.84 13.42
CA LYS A 15 -5.49 -29.04 14.12
C LYS A 15 -5.24 -28.93 15.62
N ILE A 16 -5.97 -28.02 16.27
CA ILE A 16 -5.99 -27.88 17.74
C ILE A 16 -7.23 -28.59 18.27
N THR A 17 -7.03 -29.54 19.19
CA THR A 17 -8.12 -30.29 19.82
C THR A 17 -8.55 -29.66 21.14
N VAL A 18 -9.68 -30.12 21.69
CA VAL A 18 -10.14 -29.64 23.00
C VAL A 18 -9.22 -30.14 24.11
N GLU A 19 -8.66 -31.34 23.97
CA GLU A 19 -7.62 -31.87 24.83
C GLU A 19 -6.38 -30.98 24.86
N ASP A 20 -5.87 -30.56 23.69
CA ASP A 20 -4.70 -29.65 23.64
C ASP A 20 -4.98 -28.35 24.40
N ILE A 21 -6.19 -27.81 24.24
CA ILE A 21 -6.61 -26.58 24.92
C ILE A 21 -6.71 -26.80 26.43
N ALA A 22 -7.31 -27.92 26.84
CA ALA A 22 -7.46 -28.29 28.24
C ALA A 22 -6.10 -28.46 28.93
N ASP A 23 -5.16 -29.12 28.26
CA ASP A 23 -3.80 -29.36 28.76
C ASP A 23 -3.00 -28.06 28.86
N ILE A 24 -3.13 -27.16 27.89
CA ILE A 24 -2.43 -25.87 27.90
C ILE A 24 -2.95 -24.95 29.02
N ILE A 25 -4.26 -24.92 29.24
CA ILE A 25 -4.88 -24.09 30.28
C ILE A 25 -4.77 -24.75 31.67
N GLY A 26 -4.64 -26.08 31.73
CA GLY A 26 -4.59 -26.85 32.97
C GLY A 26 -5.97 -27.10 33.58
N ILE A 27 -6.99 -27.32 32.74
CA ILE A 27 -8.38 -27.58 33.17
C ILE A 27 -8.88 -28.92 32.66
N SER A 28 -9.99 -29.41 33.21
CA SER A 28 -10.62 -30.63 32.68
C SER A 28 -11.15 -30.40 31.26
N ARG A 29 -11.13 -31.46 30.43
CA ARG A 29 -11.72 -31.44 29.09
C ARG A 29 -13.18 -30.98 29.08
N ALA A 30 -13.98 -31.40 30.06
CA ALA A 30 -15.38 -31.01 30.16
C ALA A 30 -15.53 -29.49 30.38
N THR A 31 -14.67 -28.93 31.24
CA THR A 31 -14.60 -27.48 31.48
C THR A 31 -14.12 -26.73 30.23
N ALA A 32 -13.14 -27.25 29.52
CA ALA A 32 -12.64 -26.66 28.28
C ALA A 32 -13.73 -26.63 27.20
N THR A 33 -14.46 -27.73 26.99
CA THR A 33 -15.59 -27.78 26.04
C THR A 33 -16.63 -26.71 26.37
N ARG A 34 -17.02 -26.61 27.65
CA ARG A 34 -18.01 -25.61 28.09
C ARG A 34 -17.50 -24.18 27.84
N ARG A 35 -16.26 -23.86 28.23
CA ARG A 35 -15.68 -22.53 27.99
C ARG A 35 -15.50 -22.19 26.52
N LEU A 36 -15.22 -23.18 25.66
CA LEU A 36 -15.15 -22.96 24.22
C LEU A 36 -16.51 -22.59 23.62
N GLN A 37 -17.61 -23.04 24.22
CA GLN A 37 -18.97 -22.65 23.83
C GLN A 37 -19.37 -21.30 24.43
N ASP A 38 -19.10 -21.10 25.71
CA ASP A 38 -19.49 -19.90 26.47
C ASP A 38 -18.61 -18.67 26.15
N GLY A 39 -17.37 -18.91 25.69
CA GLY A 39 -16.33 -17.89 25.54
C GLY A 39 -15.15 -18.13 26.49
N LEU A 40 -13.93 -18.04 25.96
CA LEU A 40 -12.71 -18.13 26.76
C LEU A 40 -12.43 -16.81 27.45
N ALA A 41 -11.88 -16.86 28.67
CA ALA A 41 -11.41 -15.66 29.34
C ALA A 41 -10.14 -15.13 28.64
N PRO A 42 -9.90 -13.80 28.65
CA PRO A 42 -8.69 -13.22 28.07
C PRO A 42 -7.39 -13.84 28.60
N ASP A 43 -7.34 -14.17 29.89
CA ASP A 43 -6.18 -14.84 30.51
C ASP A 43 -5.91 -16.22 29.88
N ASP A 44 -6.96 -17.01 29.64
CA ASP A 44 -6.86 -18.32 29.00
C ASP A 44 -6.42 -18.19 27.53
N ILE A 45 -6.90 -17.17 26.82
CA ILE A 45 -6.52 -16.87 25.43
C ILE A 45 -5.03 -16.50 25.36
N ILE A 46 -4.54 -15.67 26.27
CA ILE A 46 -3.12 -15.26 26.32
C ILE A 46 -2.24 -16.47 26.60
N LYS A 47 -2.62 -17.36 27.54
CA LYS A 47 -1.89 -18.61 27.82
C LYS A 47 -1.80 -19.51 26.59
N LEU A 48 -2.92 -19.70 25.90
CA LEU A 48 -2.99 -20.43 24.63
C LEU A 48 -2.04 -19.83 23.59
N CYS A 49 -2.14 -18.53 23.35
CA CYS A 49 -1.33 -17.84 22.36
C CYS A 49 0.17 -17.97 22.66
N ARG A 50 0.58 -17.78 23.91
CA ARG A 50 1.99 -17.94 24.34
C ARG A 50 2.50 -19.37 24.14
N LYS A 51 1.69 -20.38 24.41
CA LYS A 51 2.09 -21.78 24.24
C LYS A 51 2.10 -22.22 22.78
N LEU A 52 1.21 -21.64 21.97
CA LEU A 52 1.10 -21.91 20.53
C LEU A 52 1.99 -21.00 19.68
N ASN A 53 2.73 -20.07 20.30
CA ASN A 53 3.56 -19.07 19.64
C ASN A 53 2.78 -18.22 18.61
N VAL A 54 1.55 -17.83 18.98
CA VAL A 54 0.67 -16.97 18.20
C VAL A 54 0.61 -15.58 18.86
N ASN A 55 0.41 -14.53 18.07
CA ASN A 55 0.26 -13.17 18.59
C ASN A 55 -0.99 -13.04 19.49
N PRO A 56 -0.83 -12.77 20.81
CA PRO A 56 -1.96 -12.65 21.73
C PRO A 56 -2.86 -11.45 21.44
N VAL A 57 -2.30 -10.34 20.92
CA VAL A 57 -3.06 -9.12 20.62
C VAL A 57 -4.05 -9.39 19.50
N LEU A 58 -3.60 -10.08 18.45
CA LEU A 58 -4.46 -10.45 17.32
C LEU A 58 -5.61 -11.36 17.77
N ALA A 59 -5.33 -12.33 18.64
CA ALA A 59 -6.37 -13.20 19.21
C ALA A 59 -7.41 -12.39 19.99
N LEU A 60 -6.96 -11.49 20.87
CA LEU A 60 -7.86 -10.69 21.69
C LEU A 60 -8.72 -9.74 20.87
N VAL A 61 -8.19 -9.21 19.75
CA VAL A 61 -8.97 -8.40 18.82
C VAL A 61 -10.00 -9.26 18.06
N ASP A 62 -9.59 -10.41 17.52
CA ASP A 62 -10.48 -11.29 16.73
C ASP A 62 -11.56 -11.98 17.57
N PHE A 63 -11.40 -12.03 18.89
CA PHE A 63 -12.38 -12.51 19.87
C PHE A 63 -13.12 -11.37 20.60
N ASP A 64 -13.03 -10.13 20.09
CA ASP A 64 -13.74 -8.94 20.61
C ASP A 64 -13.43 -8.60 22.09
N HIS A 65 -12.29 -9.06 22.62
CA HIS A 65 -11.81 -8.67 23.94
C HIS A 65 -11.05 -7.34 23.94
N LEU A 66 -10.52 -6.94 22.78
CA LEU A 66 -9.91 -5.65 22.53
C LEU A 66 -10.45 -5.09 21.22
N THR A 67 -10.66 -3.78 21.17
CA THR A 67 -10.92 -3.10 19.91
C THR A 67 -9.61 -2.73 19.22
N PHE A 68 -9.62 -2.68 17.89
CA PHE A 68 -8.48 -2.15 17.14
C PHE A 68 -8.08 -0.75 17.64
N LYS A 69 -9.08 0.10 17.97
CA LYS A 69 -8.83 1.44 18.49
C LYS A 69 -8.04 1.41 19.80
N GLU A 70 -8.41 0.59 20.77
CA GLU A 70 -7.67 0.49 22.04
C GLU A 70 -6.22 0.02 21.83
N VAL A 71 -5.98 -0.88 20.87
CA VAL A 71 -4.63 -1.33 20.52
C VAL A 71 -3.82 -0.20 19.89
N PHE A 72 -4.41 0.57 18.96
CA PHE A 72 -3.75 1.71 18.33
C PHE A 72 -3.53 2.88 19.29
N ASP A 73 -4.52 3.22 20.12
CA ASP A 73 -4.40 4.26 21.14
C ASP A 73 -3.29 3.90 22.16
N ALA A 74 -3.10 2.62 22.47
CA ALA A 74 -1.99 2.16 23.30
C ALA A 74 -0.62 2.24 22.59
N LEU A 75 -0.58 2.01 21.28
CA LEU A 75 0.64 2.16 20.47
C LEU A 75 1.03 3.63 20.27
N ASP A 76 0.05 4.52 20.12
CA ASP A 76 0.24 5.96 19.96
C ASP A 76 0.47 6.66 21.31
N GLY A 77 -0.02 6.09 22.42
CA GLY A 77 0.06 6.65 23.76
C GLY A 77 1.48 6.77 24.33
N ASP A 78 2.40 5.88 23.94
CA ASP A 78 3.81 5.92 24.35
C ASP A 78 4.73 6.53 23.27
N GLY A 79 4.14 7.06 22.19
CA GLY A 79 4.81 7.94 21.25
C GLY A 79 6.15 7.42 20.74
N GLN A 80 6.21 6.19 20.21
CA GLN A 80 7.10 5.80 19.12
C GLN A 80 7.20 4.30 18.94
N LEU A 81 7.52 3.90 17.71
CA LEU A 81 8.80 3.25 17.53
C LEU A 81 9.60 3.86 16.35
N LEU A 82 10.19 5.07 16.52
CA LEU A 82 11.37 5.48 15.71
C LEU A 82 12.47 4.40 15.79
N ALA A 83 12.49 3.63 16.88
CA ALA A 83 13.48 2.58 17.12
C ALA A 83 13.26 1.32 16.25
N THR A 84 12.04 1.04 15.77
CA THR A 84 11.77 -0.12 14.88
C THR A 84 11.30 0.26 13.49
N ALA A 85 10.92 1.52 13.28
CA ALA A 85 10.63 2.02 11.95
C ALA A 85 11.90 1.97 11.10
N SER A 86 11.78 1.43 9.88
CA SER A 86 12.88 1.56 8.93
C SER A 86 13.08 3.03 8.58
N THR A 87 14.30 3.40 8.19
CA THR A 87 14.62 4.77 7.78
C THR A 87 13.66 5.28 6.70
N ASP A 88 13.25 4.41 5.78
CA ASP A 88 12.29 4.75 4.72
C ASP A 88 10.88 5.05 5.26
N GLN A 89 10.42 4.27 6.25
CA GLN A 89 9.12 4.49 6.89
C GLN A 89 9.09 5.82 7.65
N LEU A 90 10.22 6.18 8.28
CA LEU A 90 10.37 7.47 8.95
C LEU A 90 10.37 8.64 7.97
N ILE A 91 11.11 8.51 6.86
CA ILE A 91 11.16 9.53 5.81
C ILE A 91 9.78 9.73 5.19
N TYR A 92 9.08 8.64 4.86
CA TYR A 92 7.74 8.71 4.29
C TYR A 92 6.75 9.38 5.24
N ARG A 93 6.75 8.96 6.51
CA ARG A 93 5.81 9.52 7.50
C ARG A 93 6.09 10.99 7.80
N LEU A 94 7.37 11.37 7.92
CA LEU A 94 7.77 12.76 8.10
C LEU A 94 7.39 13.63 6.90
N ALA A 95 7.53 13.11 5.67
CA ALA A 95 7.09 13.80 4.46
C ALA A 95 5.56 13.91 4.37
N GLU A 96 4.83 12.90 4.87
CA GLU A 96 3.37 12.90 4.90
C GLU A 96 2.81 13.95 5.87
N ASP A 97 3.36 14.02 7.08
CA ASP A 97 2.90 14.90 8.16
C ASP A 97 3.46 16.34 8.04
N GLY A 98 4.66 16.51 7.47
CA GLY A 98 5.37 17.80 7.45
C GLY A 98 5.24 18.62 6.17
N LEU A 99 4.78 18.04 5.05
CA LEU A 99 4.72 18.73 3.77
C LEU A 99 3.29 19.07 3.36
N SER A 100 3.10 20.29 2.85
CA SER A 100 1.86 20.67 2.15
C SER A 100 1.73 19.93 0.81
N PRO A 101 0.51 19.81 0.23
CA PRO A 101 0.31 19.11 -1.04
C PRO A 101 1.21 19.60 -2.19
N GLY A 102 1.50 20.90 -2.25
CA GLY A 102 2.42 21.47 -3.25
C GLY A 102 3.86 21.00 -3.08
N GLN A 103 4.34 20.93 -1.84
CA GLN A 103 5.70 20.45 -1.53
C GLN A 103 5.85 18.94 -1.73
N LYS A 104 4.78 18.16 -1.51
CA LYS A 104 4.74 16.73 -1.88
C LYS A 104 4.91 16.54 -3.38
N MET A 105 4.26 17.37 -4.19
CA MET A 105 4.36 17.34 -5.65
C MET A 105 5.76 17.73 -6.14
N GLU A 106 6.37 18.74 -5.50
CA GLU A 106 7.76 19.15 -5.77
C GLU A 106 8.77 18.05 -5.41
N LEU A 107 8.63 17.39 -4.27
CA LEU A 107 9.47 16.25 -3.88
C LEU A 107 9.36 15.11 -4.89
N GLY A 108 8.15 14.77 -5.33
CA GLY A 108 7.93 13.79 -6.39
C GLY A 108 8.55 14.21 -7.74
N SER A 109 8.55 15.50 -8.05
CA SER A 109 9.18 16.04 -9.26
C SER A 109 10.71 15.93 -9.25
N HIS A 110 11.35 16.00 -8.08
CA HIS A 110 12.79 15.79 -7.95
C HIS A 110 13.20 14.34 -8.18
N ILE A 111 12.38 13.37 -7.77
CA ILE A 111 12.60 11.94 -8.08
C ILE A 111 12.45 11.67 -9.58
N ARG A 112 11.46 12.30 -10.23
CA ARG A 112 11.28 12.23 -11.70
C ARG A 112 12.49 12.82 -12.45
N ARG A 113 13.02 13.96 -11.99
CA ARG A 113 14.19 14.61 -12.61
C ARG A 113 15.49 13.85 -12.40
N SER A 114 15.69 13.18 -11.26
CA SER A 114 16.92 12.41 -11.01
C SER A 114 16.99 11.09 -11.79
N HIS A 115 15.85 10.50 -12.15
CA HIS A 115 15.78 9.35 -13.07
C HIS A 115 15.90 9.72 -14.55
N ILE A 116 15.72 11.00 -14.91
CA ILE A 116 16.10 11.51 -16.22
C ILE A 116 17.59 11.87 -16.14
N LYS A 117 18.44 10.85 -16.23
CA LYS A 117 19.84 11.09 -16.58
C LYS A 117 19.80 11.72 -17.97
N ALA A 118 20.21 12.98 -18.09
CA ALA A 118 20.41 13.60 -19.39
C ALA A 118 21.25 12.63 -20.22
N VAL A 119 20.69 12.15 -21.33
CA VAL A 119 21.44 11.40 -22.31
C VAL A 119 22.52 12.37 -22.78
N SER A 120 23.76 12.09 -22.41
CA SER A 120 24.93 12.90 -22.78
C SER A 120 24.94 13.10 -24.29
N ASP A 121 25.12 14.35 -24.72
CA ASP A 121 25.43 14.83 -26.07
C ASP A 121 25.24 13.79 -27.17
N ALA A 122 24.03 13.74 -27.73
CA ALA A 122 23.97 13.51 -29.17
C ALA A 122 24.84 14.61 -29.80
N PRO A 123 25.79 14.28 -30.70
CA PRO A 123 26.55 15.31 -31.39
C PRO A 123 25.54 16.27 -32.01
N ASP A 124 25.62 17.54 -31.61
CA ASP A 124 24.84 18.60 -32.23
C ASP A 124 25.35 18.73 -33.67
N ILE A 125 24.77 17.92 -34.54
CA ILE A 125 24.98 17.98 -35.99
C ILE A 125 24.37 19.25 -36.60
N ASN A 126 23.74 20.09 -35.77
CA ASN A 126 23.21 21.38 -36.18
C ASN A 126 24.25 22.47 -35.88
N ASP A 127 25.16 22.69 -36.82
CA ASP A 127 26.22 23.70 -36.76
C ASP A 127 25.72 25.17 -36.85
N GLY A 128 24.41 25.39 -36.68
CA GLY A 128 23.77 26.69 -36.80
C GLY A 128 23.65 27.21 -38.24
N THR A 129 23.99 26.39 -39.24
CA THR A 129 23.80 26.76 -40.65
C THR A 129 22.34 26.58 -41.03
N VAL A 130 21.62 27.69 -41.21
CA VAL A 130 20.29 27.70 -41.82
C VAL A 130 20.44 27.30 -43.28
N ARG A 131 20.06 26.07 -43.62
CA ARG A 131 19.93 25.65 -45.02
C ARG A 131 18.67 26.27 -45.60
N GLU A 132 18.74 26.67 -46.87
CA GLU A 132 17.53 27.04 -47.60
C GLU A 132 16.60 25.83 -47.65
N PHE A 133 15.32 26.08 -47.42
CA PHE A 133 14.29 25.05 -47.38
C PHE A 133 14.13 24.44 -48.78
N ASP A 134 14.73 23.27 -49.00
CA ASP A 134 14.84 22.59 -50.29
C ASP A 134 13.95 21.35 -50.43
N TYR A 135 13.06 21.13 -49.46
CA TYR A 135 12.09 20.03 -49.49
C TYR A 135 11.03 20.26 -50.58
N ALA A 136 10.79 19.21 -51.38
CA ALA A 136 9.69 19.22 -52.34
C ALA A 136 8.33 19.19 -51.59
N PRO A 137 7.27 19.83 -52.10
CA PRO A 137 5.95 19.89 -51.46
C PRO A 137 5.30 18.52 -51.15
N GLU A 138 5.86 17.45 -51.69
CA GLU A 138 5.34 16.08 -51.60
C GLU A 138 6.03 15.29 -50.47
N GLU A 139 7.10 15.83 -49.89
CA GLU A 139 7.89 15.23 -48.82
C GLU A 139 7.42 15.63 -47.41
N TYR A 140 6.34 16.41 -47.30
CA TYR A 140 5.65 16.68 -46.04
C TYR A 140 4.87 15.44 -45.54
N ALA A 141 5.57 14.35 -45.27
CA ALA A 141 4.99 13.13 -44.70
C ALA A 141 4.86 13.20 -43.15
N ALA A 142 4.46 14.36 -42.61
CA ALA A 142 4.18 14.54 -41.19
C ALA A 142 2.72 14.97 -40.91
N ASP A 143 1.85 14.88 -41.93
CA ASP A 143 0.42 15.02 -41.76
C ASP A 143 -0.29 13.89 -42.54
N SER A 144 -0.43 12.73 -41.89
CA SER A 144 -1.42 11.73 -42.28
C SER A 144 -2.77 11.96 -41.59
N SER A 145 -2.94 13.12 -40.95
CA SER A 145 -4.25 13.61 -40.54
C SER A 145 -4.95 14.24 -41.76
N ILE A 146 -6.27 14.33 -41.65
CA ILE A 146 -7.09 14.98 -42.66
C ILE A 146 -6.80 16.49 -42.64
N ASP A 147 -6.75 17.13 -43.81
CA ASP A 147 -6.79 18.59 -43.89
C ASP A 147 -8.17 19.06 -43.39
N GLU A 148 -8.21 19.45 -42.11
CA GLU A 148 -9.40 19.95 -41.44
C GLU A 148 -10.01 21.16 -42.16
N THR A 149 -9.20 21.93 -42.90
CA THR A 149 -9.67 23.09 -43.66
C THR A 149 -10.46 22.65 -44.88
N GLU A 150 -9.93 21.69 -45.65
CA GLU A 150 -10.61 21.12 -46.81
C GLU A 150 -11.87 20.35 -46.39
N ALA A 151 -11.78 19.56 -45.32
CA ALA A 151 -12.90 18.81 -44.77
C ALA A 151 -14.03 19.73 -44.24
N ARG A 152 -13.71 20.94 -43.80
CA ARG A 152 -14.70 21.95 -43.39
C ARG A 152 -15.41 22.60 -44.57
N LEU A 153 -14.67 22.89 -45.64
CA LEU A 153 -15.24 23.40 -46.89
C LEU A 153 -16.21 22.39 -47.52
N GLU A 154 -15.88 21.09 -47.49
CA GLU A 154 -16.79 20.03 -47.96
C GLU A 154 -18.05 19.93 -47.09
N ARG A 155 -17.96 20.22 -45.78
CA ARG A 155 -19.11 20.32 -44.87
C ARG A 155 -19.87 21.65 -44.95
N GLY A 156 -19.38 22.63 -45.71
CA GLY A 156 -19.99 23.96 -45.84
C GLY A 156 -19.87 24.83 -44.59
N GLU A 157 -18.84 24.61 -43.77
CA GLU A 157 -18.55 25.41 -42.57
C GLU A 157 -17.73 26.66 -42.93
N ASP A 158 -18.01 27.79 -42.29
CA ASP A 158 -17.22 29.02 -42.46
C ASP A 158 -15.81 28.85 -41.88
N ILE A 159 -14.80 29.32 -42.62
CA ILE A 159 -13.41 29.34 -42.16
C ILE A 159 -13.23 30.34 -41.02
N ILE A 160 -12.53 29.93 -39.96
CA ILE A 160 -12.22 30.75 -38.80
C ILE A 160 -10.89 31.48 -39.09
N ASP A 161 -10.87 32.80 -38.98
CA ASP A 161 -9.70 33.68 -39.10
C ASP A 161 -8.79 33.61 -37.86
#